data_AF-A0A957UIG4-F1
#
_entry.id   AF-A0A957UIG4-F1
#
_cell.length_a   1.000
_cell.length_b   1.000
_cell.length_c   1.000
_cell.angle_alpha   90.00
_cell.angle_beta   90.00
_cell.angle_gamma   90.00
#
_symmetry.space_group_name_H-M   'P 1'
#
loop_
_entity.id
_entity.type
_entity.pdbx_description
1 polymer ?
#
loop_
_entity_poly.entity_id
_entity_poly.type
_entity_poly.pdbx_seq_one_letter_code
_entity_poly.pdbx_strand_id
1 'polypeptide(L)'
;MRWPFSKKYDDSQIIACAESALEIESMIQSRDLAVTSEKGVVMLSGKVRSRIDKSRATDVVLNSLTGASLKFERIVDNIVVN
;
A
#
# COMPACT_ATOMS: atom_id res chain seq x y z
N MET A 1 -0.50 32.44 7.17
CA MET A 1 0.06 32.01 5.86
C MET A 1 0.16 30.48 5.87
N ARG A 2 -0.79 29.74 5.26
CA ARG A 2 -0.71 28.28 5.06
C ARG A 2 -0.84 28.05 3.56
N TRP A 3 0.24 27.58 2.94
CA TRP A 3 0.35 27.35 1.49
C TRP A 3 -0.62 26.23 1.06
N PRO A 4 -1.38 26.38 -0.05
CA PRO A 4 -2.24 25.32 -0.54
C PRO A 4 -1.38 24.33 -1.33
N PHE A 5 -0.90 23.27 -0.68
CA PHE A 5 -0.50 22.10 -1.45
C PHE A 5 -1.79 21.47 -1.99
N SER A 6 -2.13 21.79 -3.23
CA SER A 6 -3.05 20.99 -4.02
C SER A 6 -2.39 19.63 -4.27
N LYS A 7 -2.33 18.78 -3.22
CA LYS A 7 -1.99 17.37 -3.36
C LYS A 7 -3.10 16.76 -4.20
N LYS A 8 -2.80 16.46 -5.46
CA LYS A 8 -3.71 15.72 -6.36
C LYS A 8 -4.01 14.31 -5.85
N TYR A 9 -3.15 13.79 -4.96
CA TYR A 9 -3.24 12.48 -4.34
C TYR A 9 -2.95 12.62 -2.85
N ASP A 10 -3.83 12.07 -2.01
CA ASP A 10 -3.63 12.00 -0.57
C ASP A 10 -2.76 10.78 -0.23
N ASP A 11 -1.47 10.87 -0.54
CA ASP A 11 -0.48 9.81 -0.28
C ASP A 11 -0.54 9.32 1.18
N SER A 12 -0.73 10.23 2.14
CA SER A 12 -0.82 9.87 3.55
C SER A 12 -2.05 9.01 3.87
N GLN A 13 -3.19 9.26 3.19
CA GLN A 13 -4.37 8.41 3.35
C GLN A 13 -4.19 7.08 2.63
N ILE A 14 -3.59 7.08 1.44
CA ILE A 14 -3.26 5.87 0.69
C ILE A 14 -2.37 4.95 1.53
N ILE A 15 -1.30 5.49 2.12
CA ILE A 15 -0.39 4.76 3.01
C ILE A 15 -1.16 4.20 4.20
N ALA A 16 -1.87 5.05 4.96
CA ALA A 16 -2.58 4.61 6.15
C ALA A 16 -3.64 3.54 5.86
N CYS A 17 -4.35 3.66 4.73
CA CYS A 17 -5.37 2.72 4.31
C CYS A 17 -4.78 1.38 3.86
N ALA A 18 -3.65 1.43 3.15
CA ALA A 18 -2.91 0.24 2.73
C ALA A 18 -2.24 -0.48 3.92
N GLU A 19 -1.60 0.26 4.82
CA GLU A 19 -1.02 -0.28 6.06
C GLU A 19 -2.11 -0.92 6.92
N SER A 20 -3.24 -0.23 7.14
CA SER A 20 -4.37 -0.79 7.87
C SER A 20 -4.88 -2.09 7.23
N ALA A 21 -4.97 -2.15 5.90
CA ALA A 21 -5.39 -3.35 5.20
C ALA A 21 -4.44 -4.53 5.42
N LEU A 22 -3.13 -4.28 5.38
CA LEU A 22 -2.10 -5.28 5.66
C LEU A 22 -2.09 -5.68 7.14
N GLU A 23 -2.32 -4.76 8.07
CA GLU A 23 -2.44 -5.07 9.50
C GLU A 23 -3.66 -5.95 9.80
N ILE A 24 -4.80 -5.69 9.13
CA ILE A 24 -5.99 -6.54 9.21
C ILE A 24 -5.70 -7.92 8.64
N GLU A 25 -4.88 -8.00 7.58
CA GLU A 25 -4.54 -9.25 6.93
C GLU A 25 -3.49 -10.07 7.70
N SER A 26 -3.97 -10.73 8.76
CA SER A 26 -3.18 -11.58 9.67
C SER A 26 -2.52 -12.79 9.01
N MET A 27 -2.97 -13.18 7.80
CA MET A 27 -2.35 -14.28 7.04
C MET A 27 -0.96 -13.92 6.47
N ILE A 28 -0.70 -12.64 6.27
CA ILE A 28 0.56 -12.14 5.74
C ILE A 28 1.32 -11.56 6.93
N GLN A 29 2.64 -11.82 7.04
CA GLN A 29 3.45 -11.12 8.05
C GLN A 29 3.61 -9.65 7.63
N SER A 30 2.55 -8.87 7.82
CA SER A 30 2.51 -7.44 7.53
C SER A 30 3.53 -6.65 8.33
N ARG A 31 4.05 -7.20 9.43
CA ARG A 31 5.21 -6.65 10.16
C ARG A 31 6.50 -6.55 9.33
N ASP A 32 6.67 -7.40 8.31
CA ASP A 32 7.84 -7.40 7.43
C ASP A 32 7.57 -6.70 6.08
N LEU A 33 6.38 -6.14 5.91
CA LEU A 33 5.94 -5.40 4.73
C LEU A 33 5.71 -3.94 5.09
N ALA A 34 6.33 -3.04 4.33
CA ALA A 34 6.15 -1.61 4.42
C ALA A 34 5.44 -1.09 3.17
N VAL A 35 4.51 -0.14 3.36
CA VAL A 35 3.84 0.56 2.26
C VAL A 35 4.24 2.02 2.28
N THR A 36 4.58 2.53 1.10
CA THR A 36 4.89 3.94 0.90
C THR A 36 4.09 4.45 -0.29
N SER A 37 3.75 5.74 -0.30
CA SER A 37 3.11 6.38 -1.44
C SER A 37 3.76 7.72 -1.69
N GLU A 38 4.08 7.99 -2.95
CA GLU A 38 4.63 9.28 -3.36
C GLU A 38 3.97 9.76 -4.65
N LYS A 39 3.27 10.90 -4.59
CA LYS A 39 2.59 11.53 -5.73
C LYS A 39 1.59 10.57 -6.41
N GLY A 40 0.90 9.74 -5.63
CA GLY A 40 -0.04 8.74 -6.12
C GLY A 40 0.61 7.43 -6.57
N VAL A 41 1.93 7.29 -6.49
CA VAL A 41 2.62 6.03 -6.77
C VAL A 41 2.72 5.24 -5.46
N VAL A 42 1.97 4.15 -5.37
CA VAL A 42 1.99 3.26 -4.20
C VAL A 42 3.10 2.24 -4.38
N MET A 43 3.93 2.05 -3.37
CA MET A 43 5.08 1.16 -3.42
C MET A 43 5.08 0.25 -2.21
N LEU A 44 4.94 -1.06 -2.46
CA LEU A 44 5.00 -2.11 -1.44
C LEU A 44 6.42 -2.66 -1.40
N SER A 45 7.06 -2.66 -0.23
CA SER A 45 8.42 -3.15 -0.04
C SER A 45 8.47 -4.08 1.15
N GLY A 46 9.29 -5.13 1.10
CA GLY A 46 9.45 -6.02 2.23
C GLY A 46 9.74 -7.46 1.83
N LYS A 47 9.55 -8.38 2.76
CA LYS A 47 9.85 -9.80 2.56
C LYS A 47 8.62 -10.65 2.85
N VAL A 48 8.37 -11.65 2.00
CA VAL A 48 7.34 -12.66 2.21
C VAL A 48 7.91 -14.06 2.07
N ARG A 49 7.19 -15.04 2.62
CA ARG A 49 7.58 -16.46 2.60
C ARG A 49 7.20 -17.17 1.30
N SER A 50 6.24 -16.63 0.56
CA SER A 50 5.77 -17.25 -0.69
C SER A 50 5.29 -16.21 -1.71
N ARG A 51 5.33 -16.56 -2.99
CA ARG A 51 4.71 -15.75 -4.06
C ARG A 51 3.20 -15.56 -3.85
N ILE A 52 2.54 -16.51 -3.19
CA ILE A 52 1.11 -16.40 -2.86
C ILE A 52 0.89 -15.24 -1.90
N ASP A 53 1.71 -15.12 -0.86
CA ASP A 53 1.64 -14.02 0.12
C ASP A 53 1.91 -12.68 -0.55
N LYS A 54 2.89 -12.63 -1.48
CA LYS A 54 3.15 -11.44 -2.30
C LYS A 54 1.91 -11.02 -3.08
N SER A 55 1.28 -11.96 -3.78
CA SER A 55 0.09 -11.67 -4.58
C SER A 55 -1.06 -11.20 -3.69
N ARG A 56 -1.28 -11.88 -2.55
CA ARG A 56 -2.31 -11.49 -1.58
C ARG A 56 -2.09 -10.09 -1.04
N ALA A 57 -0.86 -9.73 -0.67
CA ALA A 57 -0.55 -8.40 -0.14
C ALA A 57 -0.95 -7.30 -1.12
N THR A 58 -0.60 -7.47 -2.40
CA THR A 58 -0.98 -6.55 -3.46
C THR A 58 -2.50 -6.49 -3.64
N ASP A 59 -3.18 -7.64 -3.62
CA ASP A 59 -4.64 -7.74 -3.78
C ASP A 59 -5.38 -7.02 -2.64
N VAL A 60 -4.95 -7.24 -1.39
CA VAL A 60 -5.51 -6.63 -0.19
C VAL A 60 -5.38 -5.11 -0.23
N VAL A 61 -4.19 -4.61 -0.58
CA VAL A 61 -3.95 -3.17 -0.72
C VAL A 61 -4.82 -2.60 -1.84
N LEU A 62 -4.84 -3.23 -3.01
CA LEU A 62 -5.65 -2.79 -4.15
C LEU A 62 -7.14 -2.72 -3.78
N ASN A 63 -7.66 -3.75 -3.12
CA ASN A 63 -9.06 -3.85 -2.73
C ASN A 63 -9.42 -2.80 -1.67
N SER A 64 -8.52 -2.55 -0.71
CA SER A 64 -8.70 -1.50 0.30
C SER A 64 -8.71 -0.10 -0.31
N LEU A 65 -7.76 0.20 -1.20
CA LEU A 65 -7.70 1.50 -1.89
C LEU A 65 -8.93 1.73 -2.78
N THR A 66 -9.37 0.68 -3.48
CA THR A 66 -10.59 0.72 -4.30
C THR A 66 -11.84 0.93 -3.44
N GLY A 67 -11.94 0.21 -2.31
CA GLY A 67 -13.03 0.36 -1.34
C GLY A 67 -13.07 1.74 -0.70
N ALA A 68 -11.90 2.36 -0.47
CA ALA A 68 -11.77 3.72 0.00
C ALA A 68 -11.98 4.78 -1.09
N SER A 69 -12.18 4.37 -2.36
CA SER A 69 -12.31 5.27 -3.52
C SER A 69 -11.13 6.25 -3.67
N LEU A 70 -9.93 5.81 -3.27
CA LEU A 70 -8.72 6.61 -3.32
C LEU A 70 -8.16 6.61 -4.74
N LYS A 71 -7.85 7.80 -5.26
CA LYS A 71 -7.15 7.92 -6.54
C LYS A 71 -5.66 7.68 -6.33
N PHE A 72 -5.10 6.78 -7.12
CA PHE A 72 -3.66 6.54 -7.20
C PHE A 72 -3.26 6.46 -8.68
N GLU A 73 -1.98 6.69 -8.96
CA GLU A 73 -1.43 6.64 -10.30
C GLU A 73 -1.06 5.21 -10.70
N ARG A 74 -0.31 4.50 -9.85
CA ARG A 74 0.09 3.10 -10.07
C ARG A 74 0.56 2.45 -8.78
N ILE A 75 0.66 1.12 -8.80
CA ILE A 75 1.22 0.32 -7.71
C ILE A 75 2.52 -0.35 -8.20
N VAL A 76 3.56 -0.35 -7.36
CA VAL A 76 4.87 -0.96 -7.61
C VAL A 76 5.15 -2.01 -6.55
N ASP A 77 5.42 -3.25 -6.96
CA ASP A 77 5.75 -4.36 -6.07
C ASP A 77 7.28 -4.55 -5.93
N ASN A 78 7.85 -4.08 -4.82
CA ASN A 78 9.24 -4.32 -4.43
C ASN A 78 9.35 -5.42 -3.36
N ILE A 79 8.37 -6.31 -3.29
CA ILE A 79 8.34 -7.42 -2.32
C ILE A 79 9.29 -8.52 -2.80
N VAL A 80 10.23 -8.89 -1.93
CA VAL A 80 11.18 -10.00 -2.12
C VAL A 80 10.60 -11.28 -1.51
N VAL A 81 10.67 -12.38 -2.26
CA VAL A 81 10.25 -13.70 -1.77
C VAL A 81 11.50 -14.42 -1.26
N ASN A 82 11.44 -14.90 -0.01
CA ASN A 82 12.51 -15.70 0.60
C ASN A 82 12.36 -17.20 0.31
#